data_AF-A0A7V2RV72-F1
#
_entry.id   AF-A0A7V2RV72-F1
#
_cell.length_a   1.000
_cell.length_b   1.000
_cell.length_c   1.000
_cell.angle_alpha   90.00
_cell.angle_beta   90.00
_cell.angle_gamma   90.00
#
_symmetry.space_group_name_H-M   'P 1'
#
loop_
_entity.id
_entity.type
_entity.pdbx_description
1 polymer ?
#
loop_
_entity_poly.entity_id
_entity_poly.type
_entity_poly.pdbx_seq_one_letter_code
_entity_poly.pdbx_strand_id
1 'polypeptide(L)'
;VGRMKFNRRLGREEVTGPGTLTTEDILDVMKELINIRNGNGQVDDIDHLGNRRIRSVGEMAENAFRTGLVRVERAVRDRLSLVESEGLMPQDIINAKPVAAAVKEFFGSSQLSQFMDQNNPLSEVTHKRRVSALGPGGLTRERAGFEVRDVHPTHYGRVCPIETPEGPNIGLINSLSVYARTNHYGFLETPYRKVKNGKVTDEVEYLSAIEEAQYSIAQANVNIDKNGKILGDLIPCRHQNEFTLSPPDKIDYMDVSPKQIVSVAASLIPFLEHDDANRALMGSNMQRQAVPCLRADKPLVGTGMERAVAVDSGTVVKARRGGVVDSVDASRVVIRVNEDETQAGEPGVDIYNFTKYTRSNQNTCINQKPIVKQGDVVAAGDVLADGASTDLGELALGQNMQVAFMPWNGYNFEDSILLSERVVKEDRFTTIHIEELSCLARDTKLGAEEITADIPNVSEGLLSKLDESGVVYVGAEVKPGDILVGKVTPKGETQLTPEEKLLRAIFGEKASDVKDTSLRVPSGMIGTVID
;
A
#
# COMPACT_ATOMS: atom_id res chain seq x y z
N VAL A 1 0.99 0.58 -27.85
CA VAL A 1 2.20 1.23 -27.27
C VAL A 1 3.44 1.05 -28.13
N GLY A 2 3.91 -0.19 -28.36
CA GLY A 2 5.14 -0.42 -29.16
C GLY A 2 5.14 0.29 -30.50
N ARG A 3 4.07 0.17 -31.28
CA ARG A 3 3.89 0.87 -32.57
C ARG A 3 3.96 2.40 -32.47
N MET A 4 3.28 2.99 -31.49
CA MET A 4 3.31 4.45 -31.26
C MET A 4 4.74 4.94 -30.99
N LYS A 5 5.47 4.25 -30.11
CA LYS A 5 6.84 4.60 -29.77
C LYS A 5 7.80 4.43 -30.93
N PHE A 6 7.65 3.32 -31.67
CA PHE A 6 8.42 3.03 -32.87
C PHE A 6 8.26 4.14 -33.91
N ASN A 7 7.02 4.51 -34.22
CA ASN A 7 6.73 5.54 -35.21
C ASN A 7 7.27 6.92 -34.75
N ARG A 8 7.03 7.32 -33.50
CA ARG A 8 7.59 8.58 -32.95
C ARG A 8 9.12 8.61 -32.99
N ARG A 9 9.80 7.51 -32.69
CA ARG A 9 11.27 7.45 -32.70
C ARG A 9 11.87 7.60 -34.10
N LEU A 10 11.15 7.13 -35.12
CA LEU A 10 11.51 7.29 -36.53
C LEU A 10 11.00 8.61 -37.14
N GLY A 11 10.43 9.51 -36.34
CA GLY A 11 9.90 10.80 -36.81
C GLY A 11 8.63 10.69 -37.66
N ARG A 12 7.89 9.58 -37.57
CA ARG A 12 6.61 9.40 -38.27
C ARG A 12 5.48 10.07 -37.47
N GLU A 13 4.58 10.77 -38.17
CA GLU A 13 3.42 11.43 -37.55
C GLU A 13 2.35 10.45 -37.07
N GLU A 14 2.24 9.28 -37.72
CA GLU A 14 1.22 8.28 -37.37
C GLU A 14 1.49 7.64 -36.01
N VAL A 15 0.52 7.75 -35.10
CA VAL A 15 0.60 7.19 -33.74
C VAL A 15 0.17 5.71 -33.70
N THR A 16 -0.66 5.28 -34.66
CA THR A 16 -1.21 3.94 -34.77
C THR A 16 -0.63 3.18 -35.96
N GLY A 17 -0.79 1.85 -35.98
CA GLY A 17 -0.31 1.02 -37.09
C GLY A 17 -0.39 -0.47 -36.77
N PRO A 18 0.09 -1.34 -37.67
CA PRO A 18 0.01 -2.79 -37.51
C PRO A 18 0.84 -3.29 -36.31
N GLY A 19 0.35 -4.35 -35.65
CA GLY A 19 1.04 -5.00 -34.52
C GLY A 19 2.26 -5.84 -34.93
N THR A 20 2.40 -6.15 -36.23
CA THR A 20 3.52 -6.87 -36.82
C THR A 20 4.51 -5.91 -37.48
N LEU A 21 5.77 -6.34 -37.63
CA LEU A 21 6.79 -5.57 -38.34
C LEU A 21 6.59 -5.63 -39.85
N THR A 22 6.85 -4.51 -40.53
CA THR A 22 6.88 -4.41 -41.98
C THR A 22 8.33 -4.32 -42.49
N THR A 23 8.55 -4.57 -43.79
CA THR A 23 9.88 -4.41 -44.39
C THR A 23 10.38 -2.97 -44.29
N GLU A 24 9.48 -1.99 -44.44
CA GLU A 24 9.79 -0.57 -44.30
C GLU A 24 10.24 -0.21 -42.88
N ASP A 25 9.57 -0.77 -41.85
CA ASP A 25 9.99 -0.62 -40.45
C ASP A 25 11.47 -1.02 -40.26
N ILE A 26 11.87 -2.15 -40.82
CA ILE A 26 13.24 -2.67 -40.69
C ILE A 26 14.24 -1.75 -41.41
N LEU A 27 13.92 -1.32 -42.63
CA LEU A 27 14.78 -0.45 -43.42
C LEU A 27 15.00 0.90 -42.73
N ASP A 28 13.96 1.50 -42.16
CA ASP A 28 14.06 2.80 -41.49
C ASP A 28 14.84 2.71 -40.18
N VAL A 29 14.69 1.62 -39.41
CA VAL A 29 15.54 1.36 -38.24
C VAL A 29 17.02 1.25 -38.63
N MET A 30 17.33 0.56 -39.73
CA MET A 30 18.72 0.45 -40.20
C MET A 30 19.28 1.80 -40.64
N LYS A 31 18.49 2.63 -41.33
CA LYS A 31 18.90 4.00 -41.69
C LYS A 31 19.17 4.84 -40.46
N GLU A 32 18.29 4.81 -39.47
CA GLU A 32 18.46 5.57 -38.23
C GLU A 32 19.69 5.11 -37.45
N LEU A 33 19.95 3.80 -37.38
CA LEU A 33 21.16 3.27 -36.78
C LEU A 33 22.43 3.77 -37.48
N ILE A 34 22.43 3.82 -38.81
CA ILE A 34 23.55 4.38 -39.60
C ILE A 34 23.68 5.89 -39.36
N ASN A 35 22.57 6.63 -39.27
CA ASN A 35 22.58 8.07 -38.99
C ASN A 35 23.22 8.38 -37.63
N ILE A 36 22.83 7.66 -36.58
CA ILE A 36 23.43 7.77 -35.25
C ILE A 36 24.93 7.45 -35.33
N ARG A 37 25.31 6.38 -36.03
CA ARG A 37 26.73 6.01 -36.21
C ARG A 37 27.54 7.09 -36.94
N ASN A 38 26.92 7.80 -37.86
CA ASN A 38 27.50 8.91 -38.62
C ASN A 38 27.51 10.24 -37.83
N GLY A 39 26.97 10.28 -36.60
CA GLY A 39 26.90 11.47 -35.75
C GLY A 39 25.67 12.35 -35.98
N ASN A 40 24.75 11.96 -36.86
CA ASN A 40 23.52 12.68 -37.19
C ASN A 40 22.34 12.16 -36.35
N GLY A 41 22.48 12.18 -35.03
CA GLY A 41 21.45 11.71 -34.10
C GLY A 41 21.97 11.55 -32.68
N GLN A 42 21.07 11.25 -31.74
CA GLN A 42 21.40 10.95 -30.34
C GLN A 42 21.03 9.51 -30.01
N VAL A 43 21.79 8.90 -29.10
CA VAL A 43 21.46 7.58 -28.54
C VAL A 43 20.34 7.72 -27.52
N ASP A 44 19.49 6.70 -27.44
CA ASP A 44 18.39 6.70 -26.49
C ASP A 44 18.88 6.37 -25.09
N ASP A 45 18.41 7.14 -24.10
CA ASP A 45 18.62 6.86 -22.69
C ASP A 45 17.57 5.85 -22.21
N ILE A 46 18.04 4.71 -21.68
CA ILE A 46 17.18 3.62 -21.17
C ILE A 46 16.44 4.00 -19.87
N ASP A 47 16.99 4.95 -19.10
CA ASP A 47 16.50 5.36 -17.80
C ASP A 47 15.48 6.50 -17.90
N HIS A 48 15.46 7.19 -19.04
CA HIS A 48 14.46 8.21 -19.34
C HIS A 48 13.04 7.66 -19.16
N LEU A 49 12.19 8.32 -18.35
CA LEU A 49 10.81 7.87 -18.09
C LEU A 49 9.92 7.86 -19.33
N GLY A 50 10.34 8.51 -20.40
CA GLY A 50 9.72 8.33 -21.72
C GLY A 50 9.86 6.90 -22.24
N ASN A 51 10.89 6.15 -21.85
CA ASN A 51 11.18 4.79 -22.33
C ASN A 51 10.79 3.71 -21.32
N ARG A 52 10.45 4.11 -20.09
CA ARG A 52 9.94 3.24 -19.03
C ARG A 52 8.43 3.41 -18.87
N ARG A 53 7.70 2.29 -18.88
CA ARG A 53 6.24 2.28 -18.83
C ARG A 53 5.74 1.62 -17.56
N ILE A 54 4.74 2.23 -16.93
CA ILE A 54 4.03 1.64 -15.80
C ILE A 54 3.01 0.63 -16.31
N ARG A 55 3.02 -0.55 -15.70
CA ARG A 55 1.96 -1.55 -15.82
C ARG A 55 1.18 -1.56 -14.52
N SER A 56 -0.13 -1.39 -14.60
CA SER A 56 -1.02 -1.48 -13.43
C SER A 56 -1.62 -2.88 -13.31
N VAL A 57 -2.30 -3.16 -12.19
CA VAL A 57 -2.93 -4.45 -11.91
C VAL A 57 -3.85 -4.92 -13.05
N GLY A 58 -4.62 -4.01 -13.65
CA GLY A 58 -5.56 -4.35 -14.73
C GLY A 58 -4.87 -4.97 -15.95
N GLU A 59 -3.77 -4.39 -16.42
CA GLU A 59 -3.03 -4.91 -17.58
C GLU A 59 -2.32 -6.23 -17.25
N MET A 60 -1.75 -6.37 -16.04
CA MET A 60 -1.11 -7.62 -15.65
C MET A 60 -2.13 -8.75 -15.52
N ALA A 61 -3.29 -8.46 -14.94
CA ALA A 61 -4.40 -9.40 -14.85
C ALA A 61 -4.95 -9.76 -16.23
N GLU A 62 -5.07 -8.79 -17.15
CA GLU A 62 -5.47 -9.06 -18.54
C GLU A 62 -4.49 -10.02 -19.23
N ASN A 63 -3.19 -9.84 -19.04
CA ASN A 63 -2.17 -10.73 -19.61
C ASN A 63 -2.24 -12.15 -19.03
N ALA A 64 -2.43 -12.28 -17.72
CA ALA A 64 -2.65 -13.57 -17.06
C ALA A 64 -3.92 -14.25 -17.58
N PHE A 65 -5.01 -13.47 -17.72
CA PHE A 65 -6.28 -13.93 -18.25
C PHE A 65 -6.16 -14.38 -19.71
N ARG A 66 -5.49 -13.60 -20.56
CA ARG A 66 -5.20 -13.94 -21.97
C ARG A 66 -4.39 -15.22 -22.08
N THR A 67 -3.39 -15.41 -21.21
CA THR A 67 -2.62 -16.66 -21.16
C THR A 67 -3.51 -17.86 -20.82
N GLY A 68 -4.46 -17.68 -19.90
CA GLY A 68 -5.51 -18.67 -19.61
C GLY A 68 -6.39 -18.96 -20.82
N LEU A 69 -6.83 -17.92 -21.55
CA LEU A 69 -7.65 -18.07 -22.76
C LEU A 69 -6.94 -18.83 -23.88
N VAL A 70 -5.66 -18.57 -24.13
CA VAL A 70 -4.87 -19.30 -25.15
C VAL A 70 -4.83 -20.81 -24.85
N ARG A 71 -4.76 -21.18 -23.55
CA ARG A 71 -4.83 -22.60 -23.15
C ARG A 71 -6.22 -23.19 -23.41
N VAL A 72 -7.28 -22.43 -23.14
CA VAL A 72 -8.66 -22.83 -23.44
C VAL A 72 -8.88 -22.97 -24.94
N GLU A 73 -8.42 -22.01 -25.75
CA GLU A 73 -8.53 -22.02 -27.21
C GLU A 73 -7.90 -23.29 -27.79
N ARG A 74 -6.71 -23.67 -27.33
CA ARG A 74 -6.05 -24.90 -27.77
C ARG A 74 -6.89 -26.15 -27.44
N ALA A 75 -7.37 -26.27 -26.21
CA ALA A 75 -8.19 -27.40 -25.79
C ALA A 75 -9.54 -27.48 -26.54
N VAL A 76 -10.15 -26.33 -26.83
CA VAL A 76 -11.37 -26.22 -27.61
C VAL A 76 -11.11 -26.65 -29.06
N ARG A 77 -10.04 -26.16 -29.69
CA ARG A 77 -9.65 -26.55 -31.06
C ARG A 77 -9.38 -28.05 -31.16
N ASP A 78 -8.66 -28.63 -30.20
CA ASP A 78 -8.37 -30.06 -30.16
C ASP A 78 -9.68 -30.88 -30.02
N ARG A 79 -10.62 -30.45 -29.16
CA ARG A 79 -11.94 -31.11 -29.01
C ARG A 79 -12.81 -30.99 -30.26
N LEU A 80 -12.85 -29.83 -30.91
CA LEU A 80 -13.63 -29.61 -32.13
C LEU A 80 -13.09 -30.39 -33.33
N SER A 81 -11.82 -30.81 -33.29
CA SER A 81 -11.22 -31.64 -34.34
C SER A 81 -11.60 -33.13 -34.27
N LEU A 82 -12.23 -33.56 -33.18
CA LEU A 82 -12.71 -34.93 -33.01
C LEU A 82 -14.04 -35.13 -33.76
N VAL A 83 -14.18 -36.30 -34.40
CA VAL A 83 -15.23 -36.63 -35.38
C VAL A 83 -16.65 -36.72 -34.76
N GLU A 84 -16.78 -36.85 -33.44
CA GLU A 84 -18.05 -36.89 -32.69
C GLU A 84 -18.45 -35.50 -32.15
N SER A 85 -18.63 -34.52 -33.03
CA SER A 85 -19.00 -33.14 -32.65
C SER A 85 -20.51 -32.84 -32.72
N GLU A 86 -21.33 -33.77 -33.21
CA GLU A 86 -22.78 -33.60 -33.26
C GLU A 86 -23.39 -33.70 -31.84
N GLY A 87 -24.06 -32.63 -31.40
CA GLY A 87 -24.76 -32.57 -30.11
C GLY A 87 -23.98 -31.94 -28.95
N LEU A 88 -22.73 -31.51 -29.15
CA LEU A 88 -21.95 -30.83 -28.12
C LEU A 88 -22.42 -29.38 -27.93
N MET A 89 -22.74 -29.01 -26.69
CA MET A 89 -23.06 -27.62 -26.33
C MET A 89 -21.78 -26.88 -25.92
N PRO A 90 -21.71 -25.54 -26.06
CA PRO A 90 -20.51 -24.77 -25.70
C PRO A 90 -20.02 -24.98 -24.25
N GLN A 91 -20.95 -25.23 -23.32
CA GLN A 91 -20.64 -25.52 -21.92
C GLN A 91 -19.85 -26.83 -21.73
N ASP A 92 -20.01 -27.80 -22.63
CA ASP A 92 -19.33 -29.11 -22.55
C ASP A 92 -17.88 -29.01 -23.05
N ILE A 93 -17.61 -28.02 -23.90
CA ILE A 93 -16.32 -27.80 -24.55
C ILE A 93 -15.44 -26.86 -23.71
N ILE A 94 -16.03 -25.83 -23.09
CA ILE A 94 -15.31 -24.79 -22.35
C ILE A 94 -15.06 -25.21 -20.90
N ASN A 95 -13.79 -25.28 -20.50
CA ASN A 95 -13.39 -25.50 -19.11
C ASN A 95 -12.85 -24.21 -18.48
N ALA A 96 -13.43 -23.76 -17.37
CA ALA A 96 -13.00 -22.56 -16.66
C ALA A 96 -11.73 -22.75 -15.79
N LYS A 97 -11.37 -24.00 -15.44
CA LYS A 97 -10.23 -24.28 -14.55
C LYS A 97 -8.90 -23.69 -15.02
N PRO A 98 -8.49 -23.79 -16.31
CA PRO A 98 -7.22 -23.21 -16.77
C PRO A 98 -7.15 -21.69 -16.62
N VAL A 99 -8.26 -20.99 -16.82
CA VAL A 99 -8.35 -19.53 -16.66
C VAL A 99 -8.27 -19.17 -15.18
N ALA A 100 -9.08 -19.82 -14.35
CA ALA A 100 -9.08 -19.58 -12.90
C ALA A 100 -7.70 -19.88 -12.27
N ALA A 101 -7.03 -20.95 -12.72
CA ALA A 101 -5.69 -21.30 -12.26
C ALA A 101 -4.66 -20.22 -12.61
N ALA A 102 -4.65 -19.72 -13.86
CA ALA A 102 -3.72 -18.67 -14.27
C ALA A 102 -3.92 -17.36 -13.48
N VAL A 103 -5.17 -16.98 -13.22
CA VAL A 103 -5.49 -15.79 -12.42
C VAL A 103 -5.10 -16.00 -10.95
N LYS A 104 -5.39 -17.17 -10.37
CA LYS A 104 -5.00 -17.49 -8.99
C LYS A 104 -3.48 -17.54 -8.81
N GLU A 105 -2.75 -18.08 -9.77
CA GLU A 105 -1.29 -18.11 -9.78
C GLU A 105 -0.71 -16.69 -9.78
N PHE A 106 -1.29 -15.78 -10.58
CA PHE A 106 -0.91 -14.38 -10.59
C PHE A 106 -1.11 -13.71 -9.23
N PHE A 107 -2.31 -13.79 -8.64
CA PHE A 107 -2.57 -13.14 -7.35
C PHE A 107 -1.93 -13.84 -6.14
N GLY A 108 -1.69 -15.15 -6.21
CA GLY A 108 -1.15 -15.93 -5.09
C GLY A 108 0.37 -16.04 -5.06
N SER A 109 1.06 -15.93 -6.20
CA SER A 109 2.50 -16.23 -6.30
C SER A 109 3.33 -15.16 -7.00
N SER A 110 2.71 -14.12 -7.57
CA SER A 110 3.46 -13.01 -8.16
C SER A 110 4.23 -12.22 -7.11
N GLN A 111 5.47 -11.85 -7.42
CA GLN A 111 6.28 -10.94 -6.58
C GLN A 111 5.64 -9.56 -6.39
N LEU A 112 4.73 -9.17 -7.27
CA LEU A 112 4.01 -7.89 -7.21
C LEU A 112 2.70 -7.98 -6.41
N SER A 113 2.25 -9.20 -6.09
CA SER A 113 1.10 -9.44 -5.21
C SER A 113 1.63 -9.68 -3.80
N GLN A 114 1.69 -8.63 -2.99
CA GLN A 114 2.29 -8.64 -1.66
C GLN A 114 1.22 -8.38 -0.60
N PHE A 115 1.47 -8.84 0.63
CA PHE A 115 0.66 -8.42 1.77
C PHE A 115 0.73 -6.90 1.93
N MET A 116 -0.41 -6.27 2.14
CA MET A 116 -0.47 -4.83 2.30
C MET A 116 0.19 -4.44 3.63
N ASP A 117 1.21 -3.60 3.56
CA ASP A 117 1.72 -2.80 4.69
C ASP A 117 0.57 -1.98 5.32
N GLN A 118 0.11 -2.40 6.49
CA GLN A 118 -1.00 -1.82 7.27
C GLN A 118 -0.57 -1.41 8.68
N ASN A 119 0.70 -1.04 8.86
CA ASN A 119 1.17 -0.49 10.14
C ASN A 119 0.35 0.75 10.53
N ASN A 120 0.15 1.66 9.59
CA ASN A 120 -0.60 2.91 9.74
C ASN A 120 -1.18 3.36 8.37
N PRO A 121 -2.07 4.37 8.34
CA PRO A 121 -2.71 4.81 7.09
C PRO A 121 -1.74 5.30 6.01
N LEU A 122 -0.64 5.95 6.39
CA LEU A 122 0.38 6.40 5.44
C LEU A 122 1.08 5.22 4.76
N SER A 123 1.39 4.17 5.53
CA SER A 123 2.00 2.94 5.03
C SER A 123 1.16 2.31 3.92
N GLU A 124 -0.15 2.25 4.11
CA GLU A 124 -1.11 1.73 3.14
C GLU A 124 -1.15 2.58 1.86
N VAL A 125 -1.27 3.91 2.01
CA VAL A 125 -1.33 4.85 0.88
C VAL A 125 -0.05 4.81 0.06
N THR A 126 1.12 4.86 0.71
CA THR A 126 2.41 4.75 0.01
C THR A 126 2.53 3.40 -0.70
N HIS A 127 2.15 2.29 -0.05
CA HIS A 127 2.31 0.97 -0.65
C HIS A 127 1.48 0.83 -1.94
N LYS A 128 0.25 1.34 -1.95
CA LYS A 128 -0.60 1.37 -3.16
C LYS A 128 -0.03 2.25 -4.28
N ARG A 129 0.77 3.27 -3.94
CA ARG A 129 1.43 4.22 -4.86
C ARG A 129 2.88 3.86 -5.19
N ARG A 130 3.32 2.65 -4.84
CA ARG A 130 4.68 2.16 -5.07
C ARG A 130 4.86 1.68 -6.52
N VAL A 131 5.97 2.04 -7.13
CA VAL A 131 6.40 1.53 -8.44
C VAL A 131 7.65 0.67 -8.27
N SER A 132 7.69 -0.47 -8.97
CA SER A 132 8.78 -1.44 -8.88
C SER A 132 9.34 -1.72 -10.26
N ALA A 133 10.67 -1.64 -10.40
CA ALA A 133 11.40 -2.11 -11.57
C ALA A 133 11.63 -3.64 -11.54
N LEU A 134 11.37 -4.29 -10.40
CA LEU A 134 11.45 -5.74 -10.21
C LEU A 134 10.13 -6.42 -10.63
N GLY A 135 10.20 -7.73 -10.92
CA GLY A 135 9.04 -8.57 -11.22
C GLY A 135 9.05 -9.13 -12.66
N PRO A 136 7.97 -9.80 -13.08
CA PRO A 136 7.89 -10.43 -14.40
C PRO A 136 8.01 -9.41 -15.54
N GLY A 137 9.06 -9.54 -16.35
CA GLY A 137 9.37 -8.61 -17.45
C GLY A 137 10.12 -7.34 -17.00
N GLY A 138 10.51 -7.26 -15.74
CA GLY A 138 11.38 -6.21 -15.19
C GLY A 138 12.83 -6.66 -15.03
N LEU A 139 13.58 -5.90 -14.23
CA LEU A 139 14.97 -6.19 -13.88
C LEU A 139 15.04 -7.19 -12.72
N THR A 140 16.14 -7.94 -12.64
CA THR A 140 16.51 -8.68 -11.43
C THR A 140 17.52 -7.86 -10.62
N ARG A 141 17.55 -8.06 -9.30
CA ARG A 141 18.44 -7.32 -8.40
C ARG A 141 19.91 -7.40 -8.81
N GLU A 142 20.36 -8.58 -9.25
CA GLU A 142 21.74 -8.85 -9.66
C GLU A 142 22.12 -8.22 -11.01
N ARG A 143 21.14 -8.04 -11.91
CA ARG A 143 21.35 -7.43 -13.22
C ARG A 143 21.18 -5.92 -13.22
N ALA A 144 20.62 -5.36 -12.16
CA ALA A 144 20.42 -3.93 -12.00
C ALA A 144 21.75 -3.26 -11.61
N GLY A 145 22.39 -2.63 -12.60
CA GLY A 145 23.59 -1.80 -12.41
C GLY A 145 23.32 -0.52 -11.62
N PHE A 146 24.33 0.35 -11.52
CA PHE A 146 24.20 1.62 -10.82
C PHE A 146 23.31 2.62 -11.56
N GLU A 147 23.38 2.69 -12.89
CA GLU A 147 22.66 3.66 -13.73
C GLU A 147 21.14 3.61 -13.49
N VAL A 148 20.56 2.41 -13.52
CA VAL A 148 19.11 2.21 -13.34
C VAL A 148 18.60 2.56 -11.94
N ARG A 149 19.49 2.72 -10.95
CA ARG A 149 19.19 3.05 -9.56
C ARG A 149 19.32 4.55 -9.28
N ASP A 150 19.97 5.29 -10.18
CA ASP A 150 20.23 6.71 -10.01
C ASP A 150 18.96 7.54 -10.28
N VAL A 151 18.95 8.77 -9.79
CA VAL A 151 17.85 9.71 -9.99
C VAL A 151 18.00 10.40 -11.34
N HIS A 152 17.13 10.04 -12.29
CA HIS A 152 17.10 10.69 -13.59
C HIS A 152 16.31 12.02 -13.51
N PRO A 153 16.73 13.10 -14.21
CA PRO A 153 15.97 14.35 -14.33
C PRO A 153 14.48 14.23 -14.69
N THR A 154 14.08 13.19 -15.44
CA THR A 154 12.69 12.95 -15.85
C THR A 154 11.81 12.48 -14.70
N HIS A 155 12.40 12.06 -13.57
CA HIS A 155 11.67 11.72 -12.35
C HIS A 155 10.93 12.94 -11.77
N TYR A 156 11.36 14.16 -12.09
CA TYR A 156 10.75 15.39 -11.61
C TYR A 156 9.23 15.40 -11.83
N GLY A 157 8.48 15.55 -10.73
CA GLY A 157 7.01 15.57 -10.75
C GLY A 157 6.33 14.20 -10.93
N ARG A 158 7.09 13.13 -11.20
CA ARG A 158 6.57 11.80 -11.58
C ARG A 158 6.88 10.72 -10.56
N VAL A 159 8.15 10.65 -10.16
CA VAL A 159 8.67 9.67 -9.20
C VAL A 159 9.46 10.45 -8.15
N CYS A 160 9.22 10.15 -6.88
CA CYS A 160 9.89 10.85 -5.80
C CYS A 160 11.39 10.48 -5.77
N PRO A 161 12.29 11.47 -5.74
CA PRO A 161 13.73 11.21 -5.65
C PRO A 161 14.21 10.85 -4.24
N ILE A 162 13.36 11.02 -3.21
CA ILE A 162 13.70 10.83 -1.80
C ILE A 162 13.20 9.47 -1.28
N GLU A 163 11.94 9.12 -1.57
CA GLU A 163 11.30 7.94 -1.00
C GLU A 163 11.64 6.67 -1.80
N THR A 164 12.68 5.98 -1.35
CA THR A 164 13.07 4.64 -1.79
C THR A 164 13.51 3.81 -0.57
N PRO A 165 13.33 2.48 -0.56
CA PRO A 165 13.91 1.62 0.46
C PRO A 165 15.44 1.75 0.49
N GLU A 166 16.00 1.64 1.69
CA GLU A 166 17.44 1.53 1.90
C GLU A 166 17.96 0.13 1.53
N GLY A 167 19.26 0.03 1.28
CA GLY A 167 19.93 -1.25 1.03
C GLY A 167 19.76 -1.78 -0.41
N PRO A 168 19.60 -3.10 -0.62
CA PRO A 168 19.72 -3.70 -1.95
C PRO A 168 18.70 -3.25 -2.99
N ASN A 169 17.56 -2.68 -2.56
CA ASN A 169 16.47 -2.26 -3.43
C ASN A 169 16.47 -0.75 -3.74
N ILE A 170 17.48 0.00 -3.30
CA ILE A 170 17.59 1.44 -3.57
C ILE A 170 17.46 1.74 -5.07
N GLY A 171 16.59 2.69 -5.42
CA GLY A 171 16.30 3.12 -6.80
C GLY A 171 15.48 2.14 -7.64
N LEU A 172 15.31 0.89 -7.20
CA LEU A 172 14.51 -0.14 -7.89
C LEU A 172 13.04 -0.12 -7.46
N ILE A 173 12.78 0.42 -6.28
CA ILE A 173 11.45 0.62 -5.73
C ILE A 173 11.34 2.10 -5.39
N ASN A 174 10.44 2.79 -6.08
CA ASN A 174 10.22 4.21 -5.84
C ASN A 174 8.73 4.46 -5.56
N SER A 175 8.43 5.67 -5.08
CA SER A 175 7.07 6.12 -4.82
C SER A 175 6.62 7.13 -5.88
N LEU A 176 5.35 7.08 -6.28
CA LEU A 176 4.79 8.11 -7.16
C LEU A 176 4.77 9.47 -6.44
N SER A 177 5.14 10.52 -7.16
CA SER A 177 5.02 11.88 -6.64
C SER A 177 3.55 12.28 -6.42
N VAL A 178 3.29 13.35 -5.66
CA VAL A 178 1.93 13.73 -5.22
C VAL A 178 0.93 13.84 -6.38
N TYR A 179 1.27 14.59 -7.43
CA TYR A 179 0.35 14.85 -8.55
C TYR A 179 0.59 13.99 -9.79
N ALA A 180 1.53 13.03 -9.71
CA ALA A 180 1.86 12.15 -10.82
C ALA A 180 0.65 11.29 -11.21
N ARG A 181 0.43 11.12 -12.51
CA ARG A 181 -0.59 10.21 -13.04
C ARG A 181 -0.05 9.38 -14.19
N THR A 182 -0.72 8.27 -14.46
CA THR A 182 -0.44 7.42 -15.61
C THR A 182 -1.38 7.79 -16.76
N ASN A 183 -0.84 8.00 -17.95
CA ASN A 183 -1.65 8.28 -19.14
C ASN A 183 -2.23 7.02 -19.79
N HIS A 184 -3.05 7.19 -20.83
CA HIS A 184 -3.70 6.08 -21.53
C HIS A 184 -2.68 5.06 -22.11
N TYR A 185 -1.46 5.49 -22.41
CA TYR A 185 -0.39 4.63 -22.90
C TYR A 185 0.46 4.00 -21.79
N GLY A 186 0.24 4.31 -20.52
CA GLY A 186 1.03 3.78 -19.39
C GLY A 186 2.28 4.60 -19.02
N PHE A 187 2.50 5.77 -19.60
CA PHE A 187 3.62 6.65 -19.22
C PHE A 187 3.22 7.62 -18.13
N LEU A 188 4.19 8.01 -17.29
CA LEU A 188 3.97 8.96 -16.22
C LEU A 188 3.93 10.40 -16.74
N GLU A 189 2.94 11.15 -16.28
CA GLU A 189 2.73 12.56 -16.55
C GLU A 189 2.62 13.34 -15.24
N THR A 190 3.01 14.60 -15.29
CA THR A 190 2.87 15.57 -14.19
C THR A 190 2.16 16.82 -14.71
N PRO A 191 1.34 17.49 -13.87
CA PRO A 191 0.62 18.67 -14.30
C PRO A 191 1.51 19.92 -14.29
N TYR A 192 1.27 20.81 -15.24
CA TYR A 192 1.88 22.14 -15.35
C TYR A 192 0.82 23.19 -15.69
N ARG A 193 1.02 24.42 -15.23
CA ARG A 193 0.21 25.59 -15.60
C ARG A 193 0.73 26.19 -16.88
N LYS A 194 -0.16 26.47 -17.84
CA LYS A 194 0.21 27.06 -19.12
C LYS A 194 0.55 28.54 -18.98
N VAL A 195 1.62 28.98 -19.64
CA VAL A 195 2.02 30.38 -19.71
C VAL A 195 1.75 30.90 -21.11
N LYS A 196 0.99 32.00 -21.22
CA LYS A 196 0.67 32.65 -22.51
C LYS A 196 1.13 34.10 -22.43
N ASN A 197 2.05 34.50 -23.31
CA ASN A 197 2.58 35.87 -23.40
C ASN A 197 3.12 36.39 -22.04
N GLY A 198 3.92 35.58 -21.35
CA GLY A 198 4.52 35.92 -20.04
C GLY A 198 3.53 35.97 -18.87
N LYS A 199 2.27 35.55 -19.07
CA LYS A 199 1.23 35.43 -18.03
C LYS A 199 0.89 33.97 -17.77
N VAL A 200 1.03 33.57 -16.50
CA VAL A 200 0.63 32.26 -15.99
C VAL A 200 -0.90 32.19 -15.96
N THR A 201 -1.45 31.13 -16.55
CA THR A 201 -2.89 30.87 -16.58
C THR A 201 -3.28 29.80 -15.56
N ASP A 202 -4.58 29.64 -15.32
CA ASP A 202 -5.12 28.57 -14.49
C ASP A 202 -5.43 27.29 -15.29
N GLU A 203 -5.12 27.29 -16.59
CA GLU A 203 -5.19 26.09 -17.44
C GLU A 203 -4.06 25.13 -17.05
N VAL A 204 -4.43 23.94 -16.56
CA VAL A 204 -3.49 22.88 -16.20
C VAL A 204 -3.43 21.84 -17.31
N GLU A 205 -2.23 21.58 -17.80
CA GLU A 205 -1.94 20.58 -18.83
C GLU A 205 -0.96 19.54 -18.26
N TYR A 206 -1.22 18.27 -18.50
CA TYR A 206 -0.35 17.18 -18.04
C TYR A 206 0.59 16.80 -19.17
N LEU A 207 1.88 16.79 -18.86
CA LEU A 207 2.91 16.50 -19.86
C LEU A 207 3.64 15.21 -19.50
N SER A 208 3.83 14.35 -20.50
CA SER A 208 4.73 13.20 -20.38
C SER A 208 6.18 13.64 -20.41
N ALA A 209 7.10 12.77 -19.98
CA ALA A 209 8.54 13.08 -20.02
C ALA A 209 9.06 13.38 -21.44
N ILE A 210 8.35 12.90 -22.47
CA ILE A 210 8.71 13.13 -23.88
C ILE A 210 8.27 14.53 -24.32
N GLU A 211 7.08 14.96 -23.91
CA GLU A 211 6.54 16.27 -24.27
C GLU A 211 7.21 17.39 -23.47
N GLU A 212 7.52 17.15 -22.19
CA GLU A 212 8.20 18.11 -21.31
C GLU A 212 9.53 18.61 -21.90
N ALA A 213 10.29 17.74 -22.59
CA ALA A 213 11.60 18.10 -23.13
C ALA A 213 11.56 19.21 -24.20
N GLN A 214 10.40 19.45 -24.83
CA GLN A 214 10.23 20.45 -25.88
C GLN A 214 9.96 21.86 -25.34
N TYR A 215 9.54 21.96 -24.08
CA TYR A 215 9.07 23.21 -23.48
C TYR A 215 10.06 23.77 -22.46
N SER A 216 9.97 25.07 -22.20
CA SER A 216 10.68 25.71 -21.09
C SER A 216 9.76 25.85 -19.89
N ILE A 217 10.12 25.18 -18.78
CA ILE A 217 9.26 25.08 -17.59
C ILE A 217 9.86 25.86 -16.42
N ALA A 218 9.13 26.87 -15.93
CA ALA A 218 9.50 27.66 -14.77
C ALA A 218 9.17 26.96 -13.44
N GLN A 219 9.96 27.27 -12.41
CA GLN A 219 9.76 26.72 -11.06
C GLN A 219 8.49 27.27 -10.38
N ALA A 220 7.93 26.50 -9.44
CA ALA A 220 6.73 26.89 -8.69
C ALA A 220 6.89 28.16 -7.82
N ASN A 221 8.12 28.48 -7.41
CA ASN A 221 8.46 29.58 -6.50
C ASN A 221 8.75 30.91 -7.22
N VAL A 222 8.61 30.96 -8.54
CA VAL A 222 8.82 32.19 -9.31
C VAL A 222 7.77 33.25 -8.91
N ASN A 223 8.24 34.47 -8.66
CA ASN A 223 7.38 35.57 -8.26
C ASN A 223 6.44 35.98 -9.41
N ILE A 224 5.14 36.04 -9.12
CA ILE A 224 4.10 36.47 -10.06
C ILE A 224 3.33 37.67 -9.49
N ASP A 225 2.87 38.56 -10.36
CA ASP A 225 1.99 39.66 -9.98
C ASP A 225 0.52 39.19 -9.78
N LYS A 226 -0.34 40.10 -9.30
CA LYS A 226 -1.78 39.82 -9.10
C LYS A 226 -2.53 39.46 -10.39
N ASN A 227 -1.99 39.84 -11.54
CA ASN A 227 -2.55 39.55 -12.85
C ASN A 227 -1.97 38.26 -13.46
N GLY A 228 -1.08 37.55 -12.75
CA GLY A 228 -0.41 36.32 -13.19
C GLY A 228 0.82 36.55 -14.06
N LYS A 229 1.32 37.78 -14.21
CA LYS A 229 2.53 38.09 -14.97
C LYS A 229 3.77 37.70 -14.18
N ILE A 230 4.71 37.02 -14.83
CA ILE A 230 5.99 36.64 -14.24
C ILE A 230 6.86 37.88 -14.00
N LEU A 231 7.44 38.00 -12.81
CA LEU A 231 8.30 39.11 -12.41
C LEU A 231 9.79 38.74 -12.56
N GLY A 232 10.57 39.67 -13.12
CA GLY A 232 12.01 39.51 -13.33
C GLY A 232 12.38 39.37 -14.82
N ASP A 233 13.64 39.67 -15.15
CA ASP A 233 14.12 39.66 -16.54
C ASP A 233 14.62 38.28 -16.97
N LEU A 234 15.15 37.50 -16.03
CA LEU A 234 15.67 36.15 -16.24
C LEU A 234 15.10 35.21 -15.19
N ILE A 235 14.36 34.21 -15.66
CA ILE A 235 13.61 33.28 -14.83
C ILE A 235 14.31 31.93 -14.84
N PRO A 236 14.57 31.32 -13.67
CA PRO A 236 15.08 29.96 -13.60
C PRO A 236 14.05 28.98 -14.15
N CYS A 237 14.45 28.25 -15.20
CA CYS A 237 13.62 27.26 -15.85
C CYS A 237 14.41 25.99 -16.16
N ARG A 238 13.67 24.93 -16.44
CA ARG A 238 14.20 23.68 -16.97
C ARG A 238 13.86 23.59 -18.45
N HIS A 239 14.85 23.27 -19.27
CA HIS A 239 14.67 22.98 -20.69
C HIS A 239 15.59 21.84 -21.08
N GLN A 240 15.07 20.84 -21.80
CA GLN A 240 15.83 19.64 -22.21
C GLN A 240 16.62 18.97 -21.07
N ASN A 241 16.00 18.83 -19.88
CA ASN A 241 16.59 18.26 -18.66
C ASN A 241 17.75 19.07 -18.04
N GLU A 242 18.04 20.27 -18.53
CA GLU A 242 19.04 21.18 -17.95
C GLU A 242 18.39 22.40 -17.29
N PHE A 243 19.06 22.93 -16.26
CA PHE A 243 18.65 24.18 -15.62
C PHE A 243 19.29 25.36 -16.34
N THR A 244 18.46 26.31 -16.76
CA THR A 244 18.90 27.52 -17.47
C THR A 244 18.11 28.73 -17.02
N LEU A 245 18.52 29.92 -17.47
CA LEU A 245 17.81 31.17 -17.26
C LEU A 245 17.18 31.60 -18.60
N SER A 246 15.86 31.78 -18.61
CA SER A 246 15.14 32.25 -19.80
C SER A 246 14.33 33.51 -19.51
N PRO A 247 14.15 34.40 -20.51
CA PRO A 247 13.25 35.54 -20.35
C PRO A 247 11.79 35.06 -20.20
N PRO A 248 10.92 35.83 -19.52
CA PRO A 248 9.52 35.46 -19.28
C PRO A 248 8.73 35.10 -20.54
N ASP A 249 9.04 35.73 -21.68
CA ASP A 249 8.36 35.51 -22.96
C ASP A 249 8.66 34.14 -23.59
N LYS A 250 9.74 33.48 -23.15
CA LYS A 250 10.13 32.13 -23.60
C LYS A 250 9.67 31.02 -22.66
N ILE A 251 8.99 31.35 -21.56
CA ILE A 251 8.46 30.35 -20.63
C ILE A 251 7.11 29.86 -21.18
N ASP A 252 6.99 28.56 -21.40
CA ASP A 252 5.78 27.92 -21.91
C ASP A 252 4.88 27.40 -20.79
N TYR A 253 5.50 26.89 -19.72
CA TYR A 253 4.80 26.27 -18.60
C TYR A 253 5.43 26.63 -17.25
N MET A 254 4.68 26.44 -16.18
CA MET A 254 5.12 26.61 -14.80
C MET A 254 4.62 25.43 -13.95
N ASP A 255 5.42 25.00 -12.97
CA ASP A 255 5.02 24.03 -11.96
C ASP A 255 3.72 24.43 -11.23
N VAL A 256 2.89 23.44 -10.86
CA VAL A 256 1.61 23.71 -10.16
C VAL A 256 1.84 23.97 -8.68
N SER A 257 2.76 23.25 -8.06
CA SER A 257 3.00 23.28 -6.62
C SER A 257 4.43 22.85 -6.30
N PRO A 258 5.11 23.43 -5.29
CA PRO A 258 6.40 22.94 -4.82
C PRO A 258 6.35 21.49 -4.35
N LYS A 259 5.19 21.02 -3.85
CA LYS A 259 4.98 19.64 -3.38
C LYS A 259 4.96 18.62 -4.51
N GLN A 260 4.89 19.04 -5.77
CA GLN A 260 4.76 18.12 -6.91
C GLN A 260 5.98 17.20 -7.09
N ILE A 261 7.16 17.61 -6.62
CA ILE A 261 8.42 16.89 -6.81
C ILE A 261 8.47 15.64 -5.94
N VAL A 262 7.90 15.74 -4.73
CA VAL A 262 8.04 14.73 -3.66
C VAL A 262 6.86 13.76 -3.63
N SER A 263 7.00 12.66 -2.91
CA SER A 263 5.93 11.70 -2.65
C SER A 263 5.00 12.18 -1.53
N VAL A 264 3.93 11.41 -1.30
CA VAL A 264 3.00 11.64 -0.19
C VAL A 264 3.72 11.61 1.17
N ALA A 265 4.58 10.61 1.43
CA ALA A 265 5.30 10.51 2.69
C ALA A 265 6.30 11.67 2.90
N ALA A 266 7.14 11.95 1.89
CA ALA A 266 8.09 13.06 1.99
C ALA A 266 7.38 14.42 2.12
N SER A 267 6.19 14.58 1.54
CA SER A 267 5.40 15.81 1.68
C SER A 267 4.81 16.06 3.08
N LEU A 268 4.86 15.07 3.98
CA LEU A 268 4.46 15.20 5.38
C LEU A 268 5.60 15.67 6.29
N ILE A 269 6.83 15.76 5.80
CA ILE A 269 7.97 16.24 6.58
C ILE A 269 7.94 17.78 6.58
N PRO A 270 7.71 18.45 7.72
CA PRO A 270 7.84 19.91 7.79
C PRO A 270 9.31 20.31 7.67
N PHE A 271 9.57 21.48 7.08
CA PHE A 271 10.92 22.01 6.88
C PHE A 271 11.85 21.10 6.07
N LEU A 272 11.30 20.28 5.17
CA LEU A 272 12.06 19.36 4.31
C LEU A 272 13.21 20.06 3.56
N GLU A 273 13.04 21.33 3.20
CA GLU A 273 14.06 22.14 2.54
C GLU A 273 15.32 22.43 3.38
N HIS A 274 15.26 22.17 4.69
CA HIS A 274 16.38 22.32 5.63
C HIS A 274 17.04 20.99 6.00
N ASP A 275 16.49 19.86 5.53
CA ASP A 275 17.00 18.53 5.81
C ASP A 275 17.90 18.01 4.67
N ASP A 276 18.95 17.27 5.03
CA ASP A 276 19.71 16.49 4.05
C ASP A 276 18.85 15.39 3.43
N ALA A 277 19.05 15.14 2.13
CA ALA A 277 18.24 14.18 1.38
C ALA A 277 18.28 12.76 1.98
N ASN A 278 19.41 12.32 2.55
CA ASN A 278 19.49 10.99 3.17
C ASN A 278 18.68 10.92 4.47
N ARG A 279 18.63 12.02 5.24
CA ARG A 279 17.83 12.11 6.46
C ARG A 279 16.34 12.17 6.14
N ALA A 280 15.97 12.89 5.09
CA ALA A 280 14.60 12.89 4.57
C ALA A 280 14.16 11.50 4.07
N LEU A 281 15.05 10.77 3.39
CA LEU A 281 14.81 9.38 2.96
C LEU A 281 14.52 8.49 4.17
N MET A 282 15.39 8.50 5.18
CA MET A 282 15.18 7.74 6.42
C MET A 282 13.87 8.16 7.11
N GLY A 283 13.60 9.46 7.23
CA GLY A 283 12.38 9.99 7.82
C GLY A 283 11.11 9.48 7.13
N SER A 284 11.06 9.56 5.80
CA SER A 284 9.93 9.06 5.01
C SER A 284 9.73 7.55 5.16
N ASN A 285 10.81 6.77 5.28
CA ASN A 285 10.75 5.33 5.51
C ASN A 285 10.29 4.97 6.93
N MET A 286 10.78 5.69 7.94
CA MET A 286 10.44 5.48 9.36
C MET A 286 8.98 5.84 9.65
N GLN A 287 8.44 6.89 9.02
CA GLN A 287 7.02 7.24 9.16
C GLN A 287 6.06 6.09 8.82
N ARG A 288 6.42 5.23 7.85
CA ARG A 288 5.62 4.06 7.45
C ARG A 288 5.63 2.90 8.45
N GLN A 289 6.51 2.97 9.44
CA GLN A 289 6.70 1.97 10.47
C GLN A 289 6.10 2.39 11.82
N ALA A 290 5.66 3.65 11.96
CA ALA A 290 5.02 4.14 13.17
C ALA A 290 3.75 3.32 13.47
N VAL A 291 3.66 2.78 14.68
CA VAL A 291 2.51 2.01 15.13
C VAL A 291 1.49 2.94 15.79
N PRO A 292 0.18 2.82 15.48
CA PRO A 292 -0.86 3.62 16.10
C PRO A 292 -0.86 3.52 17.62
N CYS A 293 -0.74 4.68 18.27
CA CYS A 293 -0.87 4.80 19.72
C CYS A 293 -2.34 4.63 20.14
N LEU A 294 -2.56 4.24 21.40
CA LEU A 294 -3.89 4.09 22.01
C LEU A 294 -4.75 5.36 21.87
N ARG A 295 -4.08 6.52 21.97
CA ARG A 295 -4.63 7.86 21.77
C ARG A 295 -3.87 8.53 20.63
N ALA A 296 -4.59 8.91 19.58
CA ALA A 296 -4.04 9.73 18.52
C ALA A 296 -3.85 11.17 19.03
N ASP A 297 -2.81 11.85 18.54
CA ASP A 297 -2.52 13.25 18.83
C ASP A 297 -2.05 13.90 17.53
N LYS A 298 -2.83 14.84 17.00
CA LYS A 298 -2.48 15.52 15.75
C LYS A 298 -1.14 16.25 15.85
N PRO A 299 -0.34 16.30 14.78
CA PRO A 299 0.93 17.02 14.80
C PRO A 299 0.69 18.52 15.03
N LEU A 300 1.41 19.12 15.99
CA LEU A 300 1.37 20.57 16.21
C LEU A 300 2.02 21.35 15.06
N VAL A 301 2.97 20.71 14.37
CA VAL A 301 3.66 21.24 13.19
C VAL A 301 3.44 20.25 12.05
N GLY A 302 2.60 20.63 11.08
CA GLY A 302 2.25 19.82 9.92
C GLY A 302 2.39 20.60 8.61
N THR A 303 2.14 19.93 7.48
CA THR A 303 2.29 20.52 6.13
C THR A 303 0.94 20.77 5.42
N GLY A 304 -0.17 20.33 6.01
CA GLY A 304 -1.51 20.33 5.44
C GLY A 304 -1.81 19.12 4.55
N MET A 305 -0.87 18.18 4.42
CA MET A 305 -1.10 16.91 3.70
C MET A 305 -1.78 15.86 4.58
N GLU A 306 -1.77 16.04 5.90
CA GLU A 306 -2.26 15.10 6.90
C GLU A 306 -3.73 14.74 6.66
N ARG A 307 -4.56 15.75 6.41
CA ARG A 307 -6.00 15.55 6.12
C ARG A 307 -6.21 14.78 4.81
N ALA A 308 -5.46 15.13 3.76
CA ALA A 308 -5.56 14.44 2.48
C ALA A 308 -5.22 12.94 2.63
N VAL A 309 -4.14 12.62 3.35
CA VAL A 309 -3.73 11.23 3.58
C VAL A 309 -4.74 10.46 4.42
N ALA A 310 -5.26 11.04 5.50
CA ALA A 310 -6.26 10.40 6.34
C ALA A 310 -7.60 10.13 5.60
N VAL A 311 -8.04 11.09 4.80
CA VAL A 311 -9.29 11.03 4.02
C VAL A 311 -9.19 10.04 2.85
N ASP A 312 -8.05 10.02 2.16
CA ASP A 312 -7.84 9.21 0.95
C ASP A 312 -7.34 7.79 1.27
N SER A 313 -6.82 7.53 2.46
CA SER A 313 -6.48 6.16 2.89
C SER A 313 -7.70 5.25 3.00
N GLY A 314 -8.87 5.83 3.29
CA GLY A 314 -10.10 5.09 3.58
C GLY A 314 -10.17 4.55 5.02
N THR A 315 -9.23 4.94 5.89
CA THR A 315 -9.25 4.55 7.32
C THR A 315 -10.32 5.33 8.09
N VAL A 316 -10.56 6.59 7.72
CA VAL A 316 -11.63 7.42 8.29
C VAL A 316 -12.97 7.16 7.62
N VAL A 317 -14.06 7.38 8.36
CA VAL A 317 -15.42 7.27 7.82
C VAL A 317 -15.87 8.64 7.34
N LYS A 318 -16.26 8.75 6.06
CA LYS A 318 -16.68 10.01 5.44
C LYS A 318 -18.18 10.02 5.16
N ALA A 319 -18.81 11.18 5.34
CA ALA A 319 -20.19 11.41 4.92
C ALA A 319 -20.29 11.34 3.39
N ARG A 320 -21.16 10.48 2.87
CA ARG A 320 -21.47 10.44 1.43
C ARG A 320 -22.33 11.63 1.02
N ARG A 321 -23.27 12.01 1.89
CA ARG A 321 -24.24 13.08 1.71
C ARG A 321 -24.25 14.00 2.93
N GLY A 322 -24.58 15.26 2.71
CA GLY A 322 -24.77 16.25 3.77
C GLY A 322 -26.08 16.02 4.52
N GLY A 323 -26.10 16.39 5.80
CA GLY A 323 -27.24 16.16 6.66
C GLY A 323 -27.02 16.54 8.11
N VAL A 324 -27.97 16.14 8.96
CA VAL A 324 -27.89 16.30 10.41
C VAL A 324 -27.69 14.93 11.06
N VAL A 325 -26.77 14.86 12.02
CA VAL A 325 -26.49 13.65 12.78
C VAL A 325 -27.68 13.33 13.71
N ASP A 326 -28.38 12.23 13.42
CA ASP A 326 -29.58 11.81 14.15
C ASP A 326 -29.23 11.02 15.41
N SER A 327 -28.29 10.08 15.31
CA SER A 327 -27.77 9.34 16.46
C SER A 327 -26.31 8.93 16.26
N VAL A 328 -25.55 8.88 17.36
CA VAL A 328 -24.12 8.50 17.38
C VAL A 328 -23.91 7.49 18.49
N ASP A 329 -23.37 6.33 18.11
CA ASP A 329 -22.91 5.28 19.01
C ASP A 329 -21.42 5.01 18.77
N ALA A 330 -20.78 4.26 19.68
CA ALA A 330 -19.39 3.83 19.49
C ALA A 330 -19.20 2.87 18.30
N SER A 331 -20.28 2.28 17.78
CA SER A 331 -20.29 1.29 16.69
C SER A 331 -20.89 1.80 15.39
N ARG A 332 -21.67 2.89 15.41
CA ARG A 332 -22.31 3.43 14.20
C ARG A 332 -22.70 4.90 14.36
N VAL A 333 -22.90 5.57 13.23
CA VAL A 333 -23.53 6.89 13.15
C VAL A 333 -24.65 6.87 12.13
N VAL A 334 -25.75 7.55 12.46
CA VAL A 334 -26.93 7.70 11.60
C VAL A 334 -27.07 9.17 11.21
N ILE A 335 -27.10 9.44 9.92
CA ILE A 335 -27.27 10.78 9.36
C ILE A 335 -28.62 10.88 8.68
N ARG A 336 -29.41 11.88 9.09
CA ARG A 336 -30.60 12.29 8.36
C ARG A 336 -30.17 13.22 7.24
N VAL A 337 -30.33 12.77 6.01
CA VAL A 337 -29.84 13.44 4.80
C VAL A 337 -30.71 14.66 4.49
N ASN A 338 -30.09 15.72 3.95
CA ASN A 338 -30.83 16.88 3.47
C ASN A 338 -31.76 16.49 2.30
N GLU A 339 -32.94 17.11 2.22
CA GLU A 339 -33.91 16.84 1.15
C GLU A 339 -33.32 17.10 -0.24
N ASP A 340 -32.45 18.11 -0.36
CA ASP A 340 -31.79 18.51 -1.61
C ASP A 340 -30.85 17.42 -2.19
N GLU A 341 -30.28 16.58 -1.33
CA GLU A 341 -29.34 15.50 -1.71
C GLU A 341 -30.03 14.12 -1.76
N THR A 342 -31.34 14.07 -1.49
CA THR A 342 -32.10 12.82 -1.46
C THR A 342 -32.73 12.56 -2.83
N GLN A 343 -32.41 11.43 -3.45
CA GLN A 343 -33.06 11.02 -4.71
C GLN A 343 -34.42 10.38 -4.43
N ALA A 344 -35.38 10.61 -5.34
CA ALA A 344 -36.73 10.05 -5.24
C ALA A 344 -36.68 8.50 -5.24
N GLY A 345 -37.08 7.89 -4.12
CA GLY A 345 -37.10 6.44 -3.93
C GLY A 345 -36.00 5.89 -3.00
N GLU A 346 -35.05 6.72 -2.58
CA GLU A 346 -34.04 6.34 -1.58
C GLU A 346 -34.49 6.67 -0.16
N PRO A 347 -34.10 5.86 0.85
CA PRO A 347 -34.26 6.25 2.24
C PRO A 347 -33.41 7.50 2.52
N GLY A 348 -34.03 8.56 3.06
CA GLY A 348 -33.36 9.82 3.46
C GLY A 348 -32.49 9.70 4.73
N VAL A 349 -31.97 8.50 4.99
CA VAL A 349 -31.15 8.19 6.16
C VAL A 349 -29.96 7.34 5.73
N ASP A 350 -28.76 7.81 6.05
CA ASP A 350 -27.51 7.07 5.85
C ASP A 350 -27.01 6.49 7.17
N ILE A 351 -26.69 5.19 7.16
CA ILE A 351 -26.13 4.47 8.32
C ILE A 351 -24.69 4.08 8.00
N TYR A 352 -23.77 4.50 8.86
CA TYR A 352 -22.36 4.17 8.76
C TYR A 352 -21.96 3.30 9.95
N ASN A 353 -21.58 2.05 9.70
CA ASN A 353 -21.07 1.14 10.72
C ASN A 353 -19.55 1.29 10.84
N PHE A 354 -19.05 1.25 12.07
CA PHE A 354 -17.64 1.41 12.39
C PHE A 354 -16.95 0.06 12.58
N THR A 355 -15.71 -0.03 12.12
CA THR A 355 -14.82 -1.15 12.40
C THR A 355 -14.27 -1.00 13.83
N LYS A 356 -14.45 -2.03 14.67
CA LYS A 356 -14.02 -2.02 16.08
C LYS A 356 -12.98 -3.11 16.32
N TYR A 357 -11.86 -2.73 16.92
CA TYR A 357 -10.82 -3.61 17.43
C TYR A 357 -10.50 -4.82 16.54
N THR A 358 -10.26 -4.57 15.25
CA THR A 358 -9.95 -5.61 14.26
C THR A 358 -8.45 -5.69 14.03
N ARG A 359 -7.93 -6.91 13.79
CA ARG A 359 -6.52 -7.12 13.50
C ARG A 359 -6.11 -6.57 12.13
N SER A 360 -4.95 -5.92 12.05
CA SER A 360 -4.26 -5.64 10.78
C SER A 360 -3.37 -6.80 10.31
N ASN A 361 -2.74 -6.66 9.14
CA ASN A 361 -1.74 -7.62 8.67
C ASN A 361 -0.45 -7.66 9.53
N GLN A 362 -0.14 -6.59 10.27
CA GLN A 362 1.05 -6.50 11.13
C GLN A 362 0.67 -6.57 12.61
N ASN A 363 -0.45 -7.21 12.93
CA ASN A 363 -0.93 -7.46 14.29
C ASN A 363 -1.19 -6.17 15.09
N THR A 364 -1.38 -5.04 14.42
CA THR A 364 -1.83 -3.78 15.03
C THR A 364 -3.36 -3.73 15.10
N CYS A 365 -3.88 -2.76 15.84
CA CYS A 365 -5.32 -2.56 16.02
C CYS A 365 -5.91 -1.55 15.04
N ILE A 366 -6.92 -1.97 14.28
CA ILE A 366 -7.78 -1.12 13.47
C ILE A 366 -9.06 -0.85 14.26
N ASN A 367 -9.25 0.42 14.65
CA ASN A 367 -10.41 0.83 15.42
C ASN A 367 -10.86 2.22 14.98
N GLN A 368 -12.16 2.37 14.73
CA GLN A 368 -12.78 3.64 14.39
C GLN A 368 -13.52 4.24 15.59
N LYS A 369 -13.41 5.55 15.76
CA LYS A 369 -14.03 6.32 16.86
C LYS A 369 -14.83 7.50 16.28
N PRO A 370 -16.11 7.66 16.65
CA PRO A 370 -16.90 8.80 16.18
C PRO A 370 -16.31 10.12 16.67
N ILE A 371 -16.31 11.13 15.80
CA ILE A 371 -15.93 12.52 16.16
C ILE A 371 -17.13 13.45 16.24
N VAL A 372 -18.19 13.15 15.49
CA VAL A 372 -19.42 13.93 15.47
C VAL A 372 -20.29 13.63 16.69
N LYS A 373 -21.12 14.60 17.05
CA LYS A 373 -22.13 14.51 18.11
C LYS A 373 -23.53 14.56 17.52
N GLN A 374 -24.49 14.08 18.29
CA GLN A 374 -25.90 14.17 17.93
C GLN A 374 -26.30 15.64 17.73
N GLY A 375 -26.95 15.95 16.61
CA GLY A 375 -27.36 17.28 16.23
C GLY A 375 -26.34 18.08 15.41
N ASP A 376 -25.12 17.57 15.21
CA ASP A 376 -24.14 18.23 14.34
C ASP A 376 -24.62 18.24 12.89
N VAL A 377 -24.32 19.34 12.18
CA VAL A 377 -24.58 19.48 10.73
C VAL A 377 -23.30 19.14 9.99
N VAL A 378 -23.38 18.21 9.05
CA VAL A 378 -22.24 17.72 8.27
C VAL A 378 -22.48 17.92 6.78
N ALA A 379 -21.41 18.21 6.04
CA ALA A 379 -21.44 18.28 4.58
C ALA A 379 -20.98 16.97 3.94
N ALA A 380 -21.29 16.77 2.67
CA ALA A 380 -20.74 15.67 1.90
C ALA A 380 -19.20 15.74 1.89
N GLY A 381 -18.54 14.64 2.26
CA GLY A 381 -17.09 14.52 2.38
C GLY A 381 -16.52 14.79 3.77
N ASP A 382 -17.32 15.28 4.73
CA ASP A 382 -16.87 15.48 6.10
C ASP A 382 -16.54 14.16 6.80
N VAL A 383 -15.57 14.20 7.70
CA VAL A 383 -15.16 13.04 8.50
C VAL A 383 -16.15 12.85 9.65
N LEU A 384 -16.69 11.64 9.78
CA LEU A 384 -17.66 11.25 10.80
C LEU A 384 -17.00 10.48 11.95
N ALA A 385 -15.99 9.69 11.61
CA ALA A 385 -15.21 8.92 12.57
C ALA A 385 -13.74 8.85 12.15
N ASP A 386 -12.86 9.03 13.12
CA ASP A 386 -11.43 8.79 12.98
C ASP A 386 -11.14 7.29 12.96
N GLY A 387 -10.11 6.89 12.25
CA GLY A 387 -9.54 5.55 12.27
C GLY A 387 -8.30 5.43 13.15
N ALA A 388 -7.49 4.41 12.86
CA ALA A 388 -6.18 4.24 13.51
C ALA A 388 -5.21 5.34 13.04
N SER A 389 -4.49 5.96 13.99
CA SER A 389 -3.55 7.06 13.71
C SER A 389 -4.18 8.26 12.99
N THR A 390 -5.40 8.64 13.34
CA THR A 390 -6.02 9.88 12.89
C THR A 390 -6.69 10.61 14.04
N ASP A 391 -6.65 11.94 14.04
CA ASP A 391 -7.27 12.82 15.03
C ASP A 391 -7.97 13.98 14.31
N LEU A 392 -9.29 14.09 14.45
CA LEU A 392 -10.17 15.06 13.80
C LEU A 392 -10.02 15.11 12.27
N GLY A 393 -9.85 13.93 11.66
CA GLY A 393 -9.66 13.79 10.21
C GLY A 393 -8.25 14.13 9.71
N GLU A 394 -7.29 14.40 10.59
CA GLU A 394 -5.88 14.58 10.25
C GLU A 394 -5.06 13.33 10.61
N LEU A 395 -4.04 13.04 9.81
CA LEU A 395 -3.10 11.96 10.11
C LEU A 395 -2.28 12.27 11.38
N ALA A 396 -2.32 11.35 12.34
CA ALA A 396 -1.68 11.43 13.65
C ALA A 396 -0.87 10.15 13.91
N LEU A 397 0.33 10.06 13.31
CA LEU A 397 1.18 8.87 13.37
C LEU A 397 1.82 8.64 14.76
N GLY A 398 2.00 9.71 15.55
CA GLY A 398 2.66 9.68 16.84
C GLY A 398 2.06 10.72 17.78
N GLN A 399 2.86 11.25 18.69
CA GLN A 399 2.43 12.30 19.62
C GLN A 399 3.49 13.38 19.83
N ASN A 400 3.05 14.60 20.13
CA ASN A 400 3.95 15.74 20.33
C ASN A 400 4.57 15.72 21.74
N MET A 401 5.88 15.85 21.82
CA MET A 401 6.61 15.80 23.10
C MET A 401 7.33 17.12 23.37
N GLN A 402 7.46 17.50 24.64
CA GLN A 402 8.39 18.56 25.02
C GLN A 402 9.80 17.96 25.06
N VAL A 403 10.65 18.42 24.15
CA VAL A 403 12.03 17.91 23.98
C VAL A 403 13.02 19.01 24.33
N ALA A 404 14.10 18.66 25.02
CA ALA A 404 15.23 19.54 25.31
C ALA A 404 16.50 18.95 24.71
N PHE A 405 17.22 19.75 23.93
CA PHE A 405 18.51 19.37 23.37
C PHE A 405 19.63 19.71 24.35
N MET A 406 20.07 18.72 25.14
CA MET A 406 21.21 18.84 26.03
C MET A 406 21.81 17.46 26.33
N PRO A 407 23.12 17.34 26.58
CA PRO A 407 23.68 16.11 27.11
C PRO A 407 23.16 15.87 28.54
N TRP A 408 22.76 14.64 28.85
CA TRP A 408 22.24 14.29 30.17
C TRP A 408 22.93 13.03 30.71
N ASN A 409 24.02 13.22 31.45
CA ASN A 409 24.78 12.16 32.13
C ASN A 409 25.14 10.95 31.25
N GLY A 410 25.27 11.15 29.92
CA GLY A 410 25.54 10.08 28.96
C GLY A 410 24.35 9.15 28.64
N TYR A 411 23.16 9.38 29.21
CA TYR A 411 21.97 8.56 28.88
C TYR A 411 21.46 8.78 27.46
N ASN A 412 21.79 9.92 26.86
CA ASN A 412 21.53 10.24 25.46
C ASN A 412 22.82 10.22 24.62
N PHE A 413 23.73 9.30 24.93
CA PHE A 413 24.91 9.05 24.12
C PHE A 413 24.52 8.41 22.78
N GLU A 414 25.24 8.77 21.70
CA GLU A 414 24.89 8.49 20.30
C GLU A 414 23.46 8.97 19.98
N ASP A 415 22.57 8.07 19.57
CA ASP A 415 21.17 8.35 19.22
C ASP A 415 20.19 7.86 20.30
N SER A 416 20.69 7.60 21.52
CA SER A 416 19.85 7.14 22.63
C SER A 416 18.91 8.24 23.10
N ILE A 417 17.66 7.87 23.43
CA ILE A 417 16.63 8.81 23.90
C ILE A 417 16.36 8.56 25.38
N LEU A 418 16.47 9.61 26.20
CA LEU A 418 16.06 9.59 27.60
C LEU A 418 14.62 10.07 27.71
N LEU A 419 13.73 9.22 28.24
CA LEU A 419 12.32 9.53 28.44
C LEU A 419 11.99 9.82 29.90
N SER A 420 11.08 10.75 30.13
CA SER A 420 10.49 10.96 31.45
C SER A 420 9.52 9.84 31.80
N GLU A 421 9.51 9.41 33.07
CA GLU A 421 8.51 8.46 33.60
C GLU A 421 7.07 8.94 33.37
N ARG A 422 6.86 10.26 33.27
CA ARG A 422 5.56 10.87 32.97
C ARG A 422 4.94 10.35 31.66
N VAL A 423 5.76 10.06 30.65
CA VAL A 423 5.31 9.55 29.34
C VAL A 423 4.63 8.19 29.49
N VAL A 424 5.17 7.34 30.37
CA VAL A 424 4.61 6.01 30.67
C VAL A 424 3.34 6.16 31.52
N LYS A 425 3.35 7.02 32.54
CA LYS A 425 2.17 7.27 33.39
C LYS A 425 0.95 7.81 32.64
N GLU A 426 1.19 8.52 31.54
CA GLU A 426 0.15 9.09 30.69
C GLU A 426 -0.27 8.16 29.53
N ASP A 427 0.28 6.94 29.44
CA ASP A 427 0.01 5.96 28.38
C ASP A 427 0.17 6.51 26.96
N ARG A 428 1.14 7.41 26.76
CA ARG A 428 1.29 8.18 25.52
C ARG A 428 1.65 7.30 24.32
N PHE A 429 2.59 6.38 24.52
CA PHE A 429 3.07 5.45 23.49
C PHE A 429 2.62 4.01 23.73
N THR A 430 1.53 3.81 24.48
CA THR A 430 0.90 2.50 24.66
C THR A 430 0.19 2.13 23.35
N THR A 431 0.44 0.93 22.80
CA THR A 431 -0.16 0.43 21.56
C THR A 431 -1.04 -0.80 21.85
N ILE A 432 -2.02 -1.06 20.98
CA ILE A 432 -2.85 -2.28 21.05
C ILE A 432 -2.39 -3.22 19.93
N HIS A 433 -2.00 -4.43 20.32
CA HIS A 433 -1.68 -5.52 19.41
C HIS A 433 -2.74 -6.61 19.49
N ILE A 434 -3.11 -7.16 18.34
CA ILE A 434 -4.09 -8.24 18.22
C ILE A 434 -3.40 -9.38 17.49
N GLU A 435 -3.43 -10.56 18.09
CA GLU A 435 -2.77 -11.76 17.58
C GLU A 435 -3.83 -12.84 17.37
N GLU A 436 -3.81 -13.51 16.22
CA GLU A 436 -4.70 -14.64 15.96
C GLU A 436 -3.93 -15.93 16.14
N LEU A 437 -4.46 -16.81 16.98
CA LEU A 437 -3.90 -18.12 17.23
C LEU A 437 -4.90 -19.16 16.74
N SER A 438 -4.52 -19.93 15.72
CA SER A 438 -5.40 -20.92 15.11
C SER A 438 -5.12 -22.33 15.64
N CYS A 439 -6.15 -23.06 16.04
CA CYS A 439 -6.09 -24.50 16.32
C CYS A 439 -6.88 -25.26 15.25
N LEU A 440 -6.28 -26.33 14.72
CA LEU A 440 -6.92 -27.19 13.72
C LEU A 440 -6.99 -28.62 14.28
N ALA A 441 -8.20 -29.17 14.29
CA ALA A 441 -8.45 -30.59 14.51
C ALA A 441 -8.45 -31.32 13.15
N ARG A 442 -7.71 -32.42 13.05
CA ARG A 442 -7.55 -33.19 11.81
C ARG A 442 -7.87 -34.66 12.03
N ASP A 443 -8.31 -35.32 10.96
CA ASP A 443 -8.39 -36.77 10.94
C ASP A 443 -7.00 -37.38 10.75
N THR A 444 -6.53 -38.10 11.77
CA THR A 444 -5.30 -38.87 11.69
C THR A 444 -5.61 -40.33 11.37
N LYS A 445 -4.58 -41.10 10.99
CA LYS A 445 -4.73 -42.55 10.76
C LYS A 445 -5.14 -43.33 12.02
N LEU A 446 -4.86 -42.79 13.21
CA LEU A 446 -5.13 -43.43 14.50
C LEU A 446 -6.51 -43.02 15.07
N GLY A 447 -7.16 -42.04 14.46
CA GLY A 447 -8.45 -41.49 14.88
C GLY A 447 -8.54 -39.98 14.63
N ALA A 448 -9.73 -39.43 14.78
CA ALA A 448 -9.96 -38.00 14.70
C ALA A 448 -9.35 -37.28 15.91
N GLU A 449 -8.71 -36.13 15.69
CA GLU A 449 -8.41 -35.21 16.79
C GLU A 449 -9.70 -34.55 17.28
N GLU A 450 -9.85 -34.43 18.59
CA GLU A 450 -11.05 -33.84 19.20
C GLU A 450 -10.70 -32.55 19.94
N ILE A 451 -11.57 -31.55 19.81
CA ILE A 451 -11.54 -30.35 20.64
C ILE A 451 -12.42 -30.64 21.86
N THR A 452 -11.82 -30.64 23.04
CA THR A 452 -12.48 -31.02 24.28
C THR A 452 -11.79 -30.40 25.49
N ALA A 453 -12.54 -30.18 26.56
CA ALA A 453 -12.02 -29.77 27.87
C ALA A 453 -11.39 -30.95 28.65
N ASP A 454 -11.63 -32.20 28.24
CA ASP A 454 -11.04 -33.39 28.88
C ASP A 454 -9.60 -33.63 28.40
N ILE A 455 -8.66 -32.89 29.00
CA ILE A 455 -7.25 -32.90 28.61
C ILE A 455 -6.43 -33.68 29.65
N PRO A 456 -5.66 -34.71 29.25
CA PRO A 456 -4.90 -35.52 30.19
C PRO A 456 -3.72 -34.74 30.80
N ASN A 457 -3.45 -35.00 32.09
CA ASN A 457 -2.29 -34.44 32.83
C ASN A 457 -2.27 -32.90 32.94
N VAL A 458 -3.44 -32.25 32.88
CA VAL A 458 -3.58 -30.80 33.07
C VAL A 458 -4.23 -30.53 34.44
N SER A 459 -3.76 -29.49 35.13
CA SER A 459 -4.34 -29.07 36.42
C SER A 459 -5.70 -28.39 36.23
N GLU A 460 -6.63 -28.57 37.18
CA GLU A 460 -7.95 -27.92 37.15
C GLU A 460 -7.86 -26.39 37.03
N GLY A 461 -6.80 -25.78 37.59
CA GLY A 461 -6.57 -24.34 37.47
C GLY A 461 -6.41 -23.86 36.02
N LEU A 462 -5.79 -24.66 35.15
CA LEU A 462 -5.67 -24.34 33.71
C LEU A 462 -6.97 -24.60 32.95
N LEU A 463 -7.76 -25.60 33.38
CA LEU A 463 -9.05 -25.91 32.79
C LEU A 463 -10.13 -24.88 33.15
N SER A 464 -9.98 -24.16 34.26
CA SER A 464 -10.95 -23.18 34.75
C SER A 464 -11.29 -22.05 33.76
N LYS A 465 -10.42 -21.79 32.79
CA LYS A 465 -10.60 -20.75 31.76
C LYS A 465 -11.29 -21.25 30.50
N LEU A 466 -11.47 -22.56 30.37
CA LEU A 466 -12.13 -23.20 29.23
C LEU A 466 -13.63 -23.38 29.50
N ASP A 467 -14.42 -23.30 28.45
CA ASP A 467 -15.81 -23.70 28.43
C ASP A 467 -15.97 -25.23 28.38
N GLU A 468 -17.21 -25.70 28.39
CA GLU A 468 -17.53 -27.13 28.31
C GLU A 468 -17.03 -27.78 27.00
N SER A 469 -16.81 -26.99 25.95
CA SER A 469 -16.29 -27.46 24.65
C SER A 469 -14.76 -27.50 24.61
N GLY A 470 -14.07 -26.95 25.61
CA GLY A 470 -12.62 -26.84 25.65
C GLY A 470 -12.07 -25.57 24.99
N VAL A 471 -12.87 -24.52 24.82
CA VAL A 471 -12.47 -23.22 24.26
C VAL A 471 -12.47 -22.16 25.34
N VAL A 472 -11.46 -21.29 25.33
CA VAL A 472 -11.34 -20.19 26.30
C VAL A 472 -12.49 -19.19 26.20
N TYR A 473 -12.96 -18.68 27.33
CA TYR A 473 -13.99 -17.63 27.34
C TYR A 473 -13.48 -16.29 26.77
N VAL A 474 -14.32 -15.64 25.95
CA VAL A 474 -14.10 -14.26 25.53
C VAL A 474 -14.10 -13.33 26.76
N GLY A 475 -13.09 -12.47 26.86
CA GLY A 475 -12.83 -11.60 28.00
C GLY A 475 -11.89 -12.18 29.05
N ALA A 476 -11.44 -13.44 28.91
CA ALA A 476 -10.48 -14.03 29.84
C ALA A 476 -9.08 -13.41 29.66
N GLU A 477 -8.46 -13.04 30.77
CA GLU A 477 -7.04 -12.69 30.81
C GLU A 477 -6.18 -13.96 30.81
N VAL A 478 -5.27 -14.04 29.85
CA VAL A 478 -4.42 -15.21 29.61
C VAL A 478 -2.95 -14.87 29.76
N LYS A 479 -2.19 -15.83 30.28
CA LYS A 479 -0.75 -15.75 30.53
C LYS A 479 -0.03 -16.83 29.73
N PRO A 480 1.29 -16.72 29.53
CA PRO A 480 2.09 -17.73 28.85
C PRO A 480 1.85 -19.13 29.45
N GLY A 481 1.53 -20.11 28.58
CA GLY A 481 1.27 -21.49 28.97
C GLY A 481 -0.19 -21.84 29.28
N ASP A 482 -1.07 -20.84 29.43
CA ASP A 482 -2.52 -21.06 29.52
C ASP A 482 -3.05 -21.71 28.24
N ILE A 483 -4.09 -22.54 28.38
CA ILE A 483 -4.72 -23.25 27.27
C ILE A 483 -5.80 -22.36 26.67
N LEU A 484 -5.75 -22.13 25.36
CA LEU A 484 -6.77 -21.39 24.61
C LEU A 484 -7.81 -22.33 24.00
N VAL A 485 -7.34 -23.44 23.41
CA VAL A 485 -8.19 -24.46 22.80
C VAL A 485 -7.63 -25.82 23.20
N GLY A 486 -8.39 -26.54 24.02
CA GLY A 486 -8.15 -27.92 24.40
C GLY A 486 -8.24 -28.83 23.19
N LYS A 487 -7.16 -29.54 22.88
CA LYS A 487 -7.11 -30.49 21.77
C LYS A 487 -6.43 -31.77 22.20
N VAL A 488 -7.07 -32.90 21.90
CA VAL A 488 -6.54 -34.23 22.16
C VAL A 488 -6.34 -34.99 20.85
N THR A 489 -5.19 -35.63 20.72
CA THR A 489 -4.87 -36.48 19.57
C THR A 489 -4.81 -37.95 20.01
N PRO A 490 -5.51 -38.87 19.33
CA PRO A 490 -5.39 -40.30 19.59
C PRO A 490 -3.93 -40.77 19.45
N LYS A 491 -3.44 -41.47 20.47
CA LYS A 491 -2.08 -41.97 20.55
C LYS A 491 -2.10 -43.51 20.40
N GLY A 492 -1.22 -44.04 19.56
CA GLY A 492 -1.02 -45.49 19.47
C GLY A 492 -0.36 -46.06 20.72
N GLU A 493 -0.49 -47.37 20.93
CA GLU A 493 0.14 -48.06 22.06
C GLU A 493 1.67 -47.87 22.02
N THR A 494 2.19 -47.14 23.01
CA THR A 494 3.64 -47.05 23.23
C THR A 494 4.09 -48.20 24.12
N GLN A 495 5.10 -48.97 23.67
CA GLN A 495 5.78 -49.93 24.53
C GLN A 495 6.50 -49.19 25.67
N LEU A 496 5.95 -49.29 26.87
CA LEU A 496 6.54 -48.74 28.08
C LEU A 496 7.74 -49.57 28.53
N THR A 497 8.74 -48.88 29.10
CA THR A 497 9.88 -49.52 29.77
C THR A 497 9.43 -50.29 31.02
N PRO A 498 10.17 -51.31 31.48
CA PRO A 498 9.87 -52.03 32.73
C PRO A 498 9.71 -51.09 33.95
N GLU A 499 10.49 -50.02 34.00
CA GLU A 499 10.46 -48.99 35.05
C GLU A 499 9.14 -48.20 35.03
N GLU A 500 8.68 -47.77 33.85
CA GLU A 500 7.39 -47.07 33.67
C GLU A 500 6.19 -47.99 33.95
N LYS A 501 6.29 -49.27 33.59
CA LYS A 501 5.28 -50.29 33.93
C LYS A 501 5.17 -50.48 35.44
N LEU A 502 6.30 -50.51 36.14
CA LEU A 502 6.33 -50.62 37.60
C LEU A 502 5.74 -49.37 38.26
N LEU A 503 6.11 -48.18 37.80
CA LEU A 503 5.54 -46.90 38.27
C LEU A 503 4.01 -46.87 38.12
N ARG A 504 3.48 -47.26 36.97
CA ARG A 504 2.02 -47.35 36.76
C ARG A 504 1.35 -48.37 37.66
N ALA A 505 1.98 -49.52 37.90
CA ALA A 505 1.43 -50.53 38.79
C ALA A 505 1.37 -50.05 40.25
N ILE A 506 2.31 -49.18 40.67
CA ILE A 506 2.35 -48.60 42.02
C ILE A 506 1.28 -47.50 42.18
N PHE A 507 1.15 -46.60 41.20
CA PHE A 507 0.27 -45.43 41.31
C PHE A 507 -1.14 -45.64 40.74
N GLY A 508 -1.39 -46.76 40.04
CA GLY A 508 -2.69 -47.06 39.45
C GLY A 508 -3.12 -46.11 38.32
N GLU A 509 -2.17 -45.33 37.77
CA GLU A 509 -2.44 -44.41 36.66
C GLU A 509 -2.83 -45.19 35.39
N LYS A 510 -4.07 -44.98 34.93
CA LYS A 510 -4.52 -45.52 33.65
C LYS A 510 -3.72 -44.89 32.51
N ALA A 511 -3.37 -45.71 31.52
CA ALA A 511 -2.87 -45.18 30.26
C ALA A 511 -3.93 -44.26 29.66
N SER A 512 -3.61 -42.98 29.48
CA SER A 512 -4.42 -42.16 28.58
C SER A 512 -4.04 -42.52 27.15
N ASP A 513 -5.03 -42.98 26.39
CA ASP A 513 -4.89 -43.32 24.97
C ASP A 513 -4.86 -42.06 24.08
N VAL A 514 -4.89 -40.88 24.69
CA VAL A 514 -4.86 -39.59 24.02
C VAL A 514 -3.67 -38.75 24.51
N LYS A 515 -3.18 -37.87 23.63
CA LYS A 515 -2.10 -36.93 23.91
C LYS A 515 -2.63 -35.50 23.85
N ASP A 516 -2.24 -34.67 24.81
CA ASP A 516 -2.46 -33.22 24.76
C ASP A 516 -1.69 -32.59 23.57
N THR A 517 -2.44 -32.03 22.63
CA THR A 517 -1.97 -31.22 21.50
C THR A 517 -2.67 -29.86 21.45
N SER A 518 -3.11 -29.39 22.62
CA SER A 518 -3.85 -28.15 22.81
C SER A 518 -3.07 -26.92 22.37
N LEU A 519 -3.81 -25.91 21.91
CA LEU A 519 -3.27 -24.59 21.63
C LEU A 519 -3.05 -23.85 22.95
N ARG A 520 -1.81 -23.40 23.17
CA ARG A 520 -1.41 -22.66 24.38
C ARG A 520 -0.90 -21.28 24.01
N VAL A 521 -1.03 -20.33 24.94
CA VAL A 521 -0.48 -18.98 24.79
C VAL A 521 1.05 -19.04 24.67
N PRO A 522 1.65 -18.41 23.64
CA PRO A 522 3.10 -18.38 23.47
C PRO A 522 3.86 -17.75 24.65
N SER A 523 5.13 -18.13 24.81
CA SER A 523 6.02 -17.49 25.79
C SER A 523 6.16 -15.99 25.54
N GLY A 524 5.96 -15.19 26.58
CA GLY A 524 6.11 -13.72 26.53
C GLY A 524 4.86 -12.93 26.12
N MET A 525 3.73 -13.60 25.85
CA MET A 525 2.46 -12.94 25.55
C MET A 525 1.53 -12.95 26.76
N ILE A 526 1.03 -11.78 27.15
CA ILE A 526 -0.03 -11.62 28.15
C ILE A 526 -1.08 -10.71 27.52
N GLY A 527 -2.35 -11.09 27.64
CA GLY A 527 -3.42 -10.31 27.03
C GLY A 527 -4.81 -10.83 27.41
N THR A 528 -5.80 -10.29 26.72
CA THR A 528 -7.21 -10.64 26.91
C THR A 528 -7.73 -11.25 25.62
N VAL A 529 -8.47 -12.36 25.72
CA VAL A 529 -9.17 -12.94 24.57
C VAL A 529 -10.32 -12.02 24.19
N ILE A 530 -10.40 -11.60 22.93
CA ILE A 530 -11.40 -10.64 22.46
C ILE A 530 -12.43 -11.23 21.48
N ASP A 531 -12.09 -12.36 20.83
CA ASP A 531 -12.92 -13.10 19.88
C ASP A 531 -12.47 -14.57 19.83
#